data_AF-A0AAD9PET4-F1
#
_entry.id   AF-A0AAD9PET4-F1
#
_cell.length_a   1.000
_cell.length_b   1.000
_cell.length_c   1.000
_cell.angle_alpha   90.00
_cell.angle_beta   90.00
_cell.angle_gamma   90.00
#
_symmetry.space_group_name_H-M   'P 1'
#
loop_
_entity.id
_entity.type
_entity.pdbx_description
1 polymer ?
#
loop_
_entity_poly.entity_id
_entity_poly.type
_entity_poly.pdbx_seq_one_letter_code
_entity_poly.pdbx_strand_id
1 'polypeptide(L)'
;MVVTWVTDSSTDVSLVEYGIDDINLMANGTEDTFVDGGPQQRVLYIHRVKLKALACGQQYNYHVGSPLGWSELYRFKAMENGSD
;
A
#
# COMPACT_ATOMS: atom_id res chain seq x y z
N MET A 1 -1.38 -7.50 -6.82
CA MET A 1 -1.64 -6.05 -6.63
C MET A 1 -0.42 -5.42 -5.97
N VAL A 2 -0.02 -4.22 -6.41
CA VAL A 2 0.99 -3.41 -5.71
C VAL A 2 0.30 -2.13 -5.26
N VAL A 3 0.31 -1.87 -3.96
CA VAL A 3 -0.25 -0.65 -3.37
C VAL A 3 0.91 0.31 -3.14
N THR A 4 0.74 1.56 -3.59
CA THR A 4 1.76 2.62 -3.48
C THR A 4 1.12 3.87 -2.90
N TRP A 5 1.79 4.51 -1.95
CA TRP A 5 1.39 5.80 -1.40
C TRP A 5 2.62 6.62 -1.02
N VAL A 6 2.40 7.87 -0.63
CA VAL A 6 3.45 8.82 -0.26
C VAL A 6 3.11 9.47 1.09
N THR A 7 4.11 9.65 1.93
CA THR A 7 4.06 10.48 3.13
C THR A 7 5.10 11.62 3.05
N ASP A 8 4.94 12.63 3.89
CA ASP A 8 5.88 13.74 4.06
C ASP A 8 7.02 13.43 5.06
N SER A 9 6.91 12.30 5.76
CA SER A 9 7.79 11.86 6.83
C SER A 9 7.95 10.34 6.77
N SER A 10 9.15 9.85 7.08
CA SER A 10 9.43 8.41 7.14
C SER A 10 8.56 7.75 8.20
N THR A 11 8.08 6.54 7.92
CA THR A 11 7.26 5.77 8.85
C THR A 11 7.96 4.53 9.41
N ASP A 12 9.25 4.33 9.08
CA ASP A 12 10.11 3.16 9.37
C ASP A 12 9.62 1.82 8.79
N VAL A 13 8.31 1.63 8.73
CA VAL A 13 7.63 0.45 8.21
C VAL A 13 6.53 0.87 7.24
N SER A 14 6.37 0.09 6.18
CA SER A 14 5.31 0.25 5.19
C SER A 14 4.37 -0.94 5.28
N LEU A 15 3.16 -0.74 5.83
CA LEU A 15 2.19 -1.80 6.06
C LEU A 15 0.92 -1.58 5.25
N VAL A 16 0.35 -2.69 4.79
CA VAL A 16 -1.01 -2.76 4.27
C VAL A 16 -1.75 -3.84 5.04
N GLU A 17 -2.85 -3.46 5.69
CA GLU A 17 -3.83 -4.42 6.19
C GLU A 17 -4.97 -4.51 5.18
N TYR A 18 -5.41 -5.73 4.89
CA TYR A 18 -6.35 -6.01 3.82
C TYR A 18 -7.14 -7.29 4.06
N GLY A 19 -8.24 -7.47 3.35
CA GLY A 19 -9.03 -8.69 3.37
C GLY A 19 -10.39 -8.50 2.70
N ILE A 20 -11.20 -9.55 2.64
CA ILE A 20 -12.44 -9.56 1.83
C ILE A 20 -13.57 -8.89 2.61
N ASP A 21 -13.95 -9.48 3.74
CA ASP A 21 -14.99 -8.96 4.63
C ASP A 21 -14.37 -8.10 5.73
N ASP A 22 -13.33 -8.61 6.38
CA ASP A 22 -12.51 -7.92 7.39
C ASP A 22 -11.07 -7.73 6.92
N ILE A 23 -10.38 -6.70 7.41
CA ILE A 23 -8.96 -6.43 7.12
C ILE A 23 -8.01 -7.23 8.04
N ASN A 24 -8.05 -8.55 7.94
CA ASN A 24 -7.34 -9.47 8.84
C ASN A 24 -5.98 -9.98 8.31
N LEU A 25 -5.60 -9.63 7.08
CA LEU A 25 -4.30 -9.96 6.51
C LEU A 25 -3.39 -8.72 6.57
N MET A 26 -2.09 -8.95 6.74
CA MET A 26 -1.09 -7.88 6.74
C MET A 26 0.03 -8.22 5.75
N ALA A 27 0.52 -7.20 5.04
CA ALA A 27 1.70 -7.28 4.20
C ALA A 27 2.65 -6.12 4.50
N ASN A 28 3.95 -6.41 4.46
CA ASN A 28 5.00 -5.40 4.54
C ASN A 28 5.57 -5.07 3.16
N GLY A 29 6.22 -3.92 3.07
CA GLY A 29 6.93 -3.51 1.87
C GLY A 29 8.09 -2.59 2.16
N THR A 30 8.42 -1.76 1.18
CA THR A 30 9.59 -0.88 1.21
C THR A 30 9.18 0.57 1.22
N GLU A 31 10.06 1.40 1.77
CA GLU A 31 10.01 2.85 1.71
C GLU A 31 11.26 3.33 0.97
N ASP A 32 11.08 4.18 -0.04
CA ASP A 32 12.16 4.81 -0.79
C ASP A 32 12.05 6.33 -0.66
N THR A 33 13.15 7.01 -0.33
CA THR A 33 13.19 8.47 -0.30
C THR A 33 13.30 9.05 -1.70
N PHE A 34 12.48 10.05 -2.00
CA PHE A 34 12.50 10.81 -3.24
C PHE A 34 12.60 12.30 -2.94
N VAL A 35 13.56 12.98 -3.57
CA VAL A 35 13.69 14.44 -3.51
C VAL A 35 13.14 15.02 -4.80
N ASP A 36 12.16 15.90 -4.70
CA ASP A 36 11.56 16.52 -5.89
C ASP A 36 12.54 17.47 -6.61
N GLY A 37 12.28 17.71 -7.89
CA GLY A 37 13.08 18.65 -8.69
C GLY A 37 12.72 20.13 -8.45
N GLY A 38 11.87 20.43 -7.46
CA GLY A 38 11.38 21.77 -7.20
C GLY A 38 12.42 22.66 -6.51
N PRO A 39 12.25 24.00 -6.50
CA PRO A 39 13.18 24.91 -5.83
C PRO A 39 13.26 24.66 -4.31
N GLN A 40 12.24 24.04 -3.71
CA GLN A 40 12.20 23.68 -2.30
C GLN A 40 12.83 22.30 -2.00
N GLN A 41 13.13 21.50 -3.02
CA GLN A 41 13.72 20.15 -2.86
C GLN A 41 12.97 19.31 -1.82
N ARG A 42 11.66 19.16 -2.00
CA ARG A 42 10.81 18.47 -1.01
C ARG A 42 11.20 17.01 -0.94
N VAL A 43 11.37 16.52 0.28
CA VAL A 43 11.62 15.10 0.56
C VAL A 43 10.28 14.40 0.73
N LEU A 44 10.07 13.34 -0.05
CA LEU A 44 8.89 12.49 -0.03
C LEU A 44 9.33 11.05 0.23
N TYR A 45 8.49 10.30 0.92
CA TYR A 45 8.75 8.89 1.22
C TYR A 45 7.74 8.05 0.45
N ILE A 46 8.23 7.25 -0.49
CA ILE A 46 7.40 6.44 -1.39
C ILE A 46 7.34 5.02 -0.86
N HIS A 47 6.14 4.59 -0.47
CA HIS A 47 5.90 3.25 0.06
C HIS A 47 5.40 2.32 -1.03
N ARG A 48 5.90 1.08 -1.08
CA ARG A 48 5.44 0.05 -2.02
C ARG A 48 5.25 -1.29 -1.32
N VAL A 49 4.01 -1.80 -1.36
CA VAL A 49 3.65 -3.09 -0.75
C VAL A 49 3.02 -4.00 -1.79
N LYS A 50 3.55 -5.22 -1.91
CA LYS A 50 3.03 -6.24 -2.84
C LYS A 50 2.11 -7.21 -2.10
N LEU A 51 0.82 -7.18 -2.44
CA LEU A 51 -0.15 -8.17 -1.96
C LEU A 51 -0.06 -9.43 -2.83
N LYS A 52 0.10 -10.57 -2.18
CA LYS A 52 0.33 -11.89 -2.80
C LYS A 52 -0.84 -12.83 -2.50
N ALA A 53 -0.97 -13.89 -3.29
CA ALA A 53 -1.95 -14.96 -3.07
C ALA A 53 -3.40 -14.45 -2.94
N LEU A 54 -3.77 -13.45 -3.75
CA LEU A 54 -5.13 -12.92 -3.80
C LEU A 54 -6.03 -13.91 -4.54
N ALA A 55 -7.23 -14.13 -4.00
CA ALA A 55 -8.26 -14.90 -4.68
C ALA A 55 -8.72 -14.14 -5.93
N CYS A 56 -8.74 -14.83 -7.07
CA CYS A 56 -9.08 -14.21 -8.35
C CYS A 56 -10.53 -13.71 -8.36
N GLY A 57 -10.75 -12.56 -9.00
CA GLY A 57 -12.08 -11.95 -9.12
C GLY A 57 -12.67 -11.43 -7.80
N GLN A 58 -11.97 -11.56 -6.67
CA GLN A 58 -12.49 -11.19 -5.38
C GLN A 58 -12.23 -9.72 -5.05
N GLN A 59 -13.20 -9.07 -4.41
CA GLN A 59 -13.03 -7.72 -3.87
C GLN A 59 -12.35 -7.76 -2.51
N TYR A 60 -11.38 -6.87 -2.30
CA TYR A 60 -10.65 -6.68 -1.06
C TYR A 60 -10.81 -5.24 -0.55
N ASN A 61 -11.05 -5.08 0.73
CA ASN A 61 -10.83 -3.86 1.48
C ASN A 61 -9.35 -3.76 1.88
N TYR A 62 -8.81 -2.56 1.95
CA TYR A 62 -7.47 -2.32 2.49
C TYR A 62 -7.31 -0.90 3.03
N HIS A 63 -6.37 -0.71 3.94
CA HIS A 63 -5.81 0.59 4.27
C HIS A 63 -4.28 0.50 4.33
N VAL A 64 -3.62 1.64 4.26
CA VAL A 64 -2.16 1.73 4.21
C VAL A 64 -1.65 2.56 5.37
N GLY A 65 -0.45 2.26 5.85
CA GLY A 65 0.16 3.07 6.89
C GLY A 65 1.19 2.34 7.72
N SER A 66 1.25 2.73 8.99
CA SER A 66 2.15 2.21 10.01
C SER A 66 1.52 2.39 11.40
N PRO A 67 2.18 1.96 12.49
CA PRO A 67 1.73 2.29 13.85
C PRO A 67 1.60 3.80 14.13
N LEU A 68 2.18 4.67 13.29
CA LEU A 68 2.08 6.13 13.41
C LEU A 68 0.76 6.69 12.85
N GLY A 69 0.04 5.92 12.03
CA GLY A 69 -1.21 6.34 11.43
C GLY A 69 -1.63 5.48 10.25
N TRP A 70 -2.93 5.45 9.99
CA TRP A 70 -3.55 4.69 8.92
C TRP A 70 -4.36 5.61 8.00
N SER A 71 -4.42 5.25 6.73
CA SER A 71 -5.34 5.88 5.78
C SER A 71 -6.80 5.50 6.07
N GLU A 72 -7.72 6.15 5.36
CA GLU A 72 -9.08 5.63 5.18
C GLU A 72 -9.08 4.22 4.54
N LEU A 73 -10.23 3.55 4.60
CA LEU A 73 -10.43 2.26 3.92
C LEU A 73 -10.73 2.46 2.43
N TYR A 74 -10.00 1.73 1.60
CA TYR A 74 -10.15 1.66 0.15
C TYR A 74 -10.49 0.23 -0.28
N ARG A 75 -10.88 0.08 -1.56
CA ARG A 75 -11.26 -1.22 -2.12
C ARG A 75 -10.65 -1.43 -3.50
N PHE A 76 -10.28 -2.67 -3.80
CA PHE A 76 -9.92 -3.10 -5.15
C PHE A 76 -10.49 -4.49 -5.46
N LYS A 77 -10.67 -4.81 -6.74
CA LYS A 77 -11.01 -6.16 -7.19
C LYS A 77 -9.75 -6.82 -7.74
N ALA A 78 -9.42 -8.02 -7.25
CA ALA A 78 -8.33 -8.82 -7.78
C ALA A 78 -8.63 -9.22 -9.23
N MET A 79 -7.57 -9.38 -10.03
CA MET A 79 -7.69 -9.85 -11.41
C MET A 79 -8.46 -11.17 -11.45
N GLU A 80 -9.29 -11.36 -12.48
CA GLU A 80 -9.90 -12.67 -12.76
C GLU A 80 -8.80 -13.70 -13.10
N ASN A 81 -9.15 -14.99 -13.09
CA ASN A 81 -8.27 -16.02 -13.62
C ASN A 81 -8.06 -15.77 -15.12
N GLY A 82 -6.95 -15.13 -15.46
CA GLY A 82 -6.42 -15.01 -16.81
C GLY A 82 -5.03 -15.62 -16.82
N SER A 83 -4.75 -16.46 -17.81
CA SER A 83 -3.39 -16.90 -18.11
C SER A 83 -2.55 -15.67 -18.50
N ASP A 84 -1.41 -15.49 -17.81
CA ASP A 84 -0.29 -14.69 -18.34
C ASP A 84 0.13 -15.21 -19.73
#